data_AF-A0A7W8EKE3-F1
#
_entry.id   AF-A0A7W8EKE3-F1
#
_cell.length_a   1.000
_cell.length_b   1.000
_cell.length_c   1.000
_cell.angle_alpha   90.00
_cell.angle_beta   90.00
_cell.angle_gamma   90.00
#
_symmetry.space_group_name_H-M   'P 1'
#
loop_
_entity.id
_entity.type
_entity.pdbx_description
1 polymer ?
#
loop_
_entity_poly.entity_id
_entity_poly.type
_entity_poly.pdbx_seq_one_letter_code
_entity_poly.pdbx_strand_id
1 'polypeptide(L)'
;MLSDKVRQLITYDARLRMVVADHPKLRALVERAAADGAVDHESQRALGVALLALGEYERAAVHLRRAVELAGSPGEVIAARTDLADLYRHDGDLPGSELICRMTLELARAQAPELAALPLLRLGWTLAEQGRPDEARQALAESRELHRRFAGTPELRRQFGQAPDPRQEFGQATEAGREFGQGTEAGREFGEVVEARLFADVDLAGLVVPLPPSVAALLGEEPEWDHDHDGASGSLARAGSYFVRRGPEAVAEHARLVWLRERAGVAGVVAFEGDVLVTADTGVETLAASDDPGAAMGRALRELHAVPVADCPFDGRLDVLLAQARRNVVEGRVDADDFDDDNLGRTPTQVYERLLAERPDQEDLVVAHGDFTPSNVMTNGVLIDLARLGVADRYRDLAIALRDLSGDFGPEAVAAFLSAYGLDAPDEAKLAYYRLIDELF
;
A
#
# COMPACT_ATOMS: atom_id res chain seq x y z
N MET A 1 29.26 4.60 18.20
CA MET A 1 27.82 4.70 18.54
C MET A 1 27.14 3.36 18.28
N LEU A 2 25.86 3.15 18.65
CA LEU A 2 25.16 1.88 18.37
C LEU A 2 25.23 1.54 16.87
N SER A 3 25.03 2.57 16.04
CA SER A 3 25.14 2.52 14.58
C SER A 3 26.46 1.94 14.08
N ASP A 4 27.60 2.28 14.68
CA ASP A 4 28.92 1.74 14.29
C ASP A 4 29.06 0.25 14.64
N LYS A 5 28.55 -0.14 15.81
CA LYS A 5 28.63 -1.53 16.28
C LYS A 5 27.75 -2.45 15.43
N VAL A 6 26.56 -1.99 15.07
CA VAL A 6 25.66 -2.70 14.15
C VAL A 6 26.30 -2.83 12.78
N ARG A 7 26.84 -1.74 12.23
CA ARG A 7 27.51 -1.74 10.91
C ARG A 7 28.66 -2.76 10.82
N GLN A 8 29.47 -2.90 11.87
CA GLN A 8 30.59 -3.86 11.90
C GLN A 8 30.16 -5.34 11.87
N LEU A 9 28.88 -5.64 12.08
CA LEU A 9 28.34 -6.99 12.15
C LEU A 9 27.46 -7.35 10.95
N ILE A 10 27.30 -6.41 10.01
CA ILE A 10 26.53 -6.60 8.79
C ILE A 10 27.50 -6.66 7.61
N THR A 11 27.34 -7.67 6.79
CA THR A 11 27.96 -7.81 5.47
C THR A 11 26.86 -7.98 4.42
N TYR A 12 27.23 -8.18 3.16
CA TYR A 12 26.29 -8.36 2.06
C TYR A 12 26.59 -9.65 1.30
N ASP A 13 25.54 -10.33 0.83
CA ASP A 13 25.67 -11.49 -0.06
C ASP A 13 25.79 -11.08 -1.54
N ALA A 14 25.87 -12.07 -2.43
CA ALA A 14 25.95 -11.87 -3.88
C ALA A 14 24.70 -11.20 -4.49
N ARG A 15 23.58 -11.13 -3.75
CA ARG A 15 22.36 -10.42 -4.11
C ARG A 15 22.24 -9.06 -3.39
N LEU A 16 23.32 -8.62 -2.75
CA LEU A 16 23.40 -7.36 -2.01
C LEU A 16 22.34 -7.28 -0.91
N ARG A 17 21.99 -8.43 -0.32
CA ARG A 17 21.17 -8.52 0.89
C ARG A 17 22.05 -8.58 2.12
N MET A 18 21.60 -7.95 3.20
CA MET A 18 22.31 -7.91 4.47
C MET A 18 22.42 -9.31 5.07
N VAL A 19 23.64 -9.67 5.49
CA VAL A 19 23.95 -10.92 6.18
C VAL A 19 24.69 -10.60 7.48
N VAL A 20 24.36 -11.32 8.54
CA VAL A 20 24.98 -11.12 9.85
C VAL A 20 26.29 -11.89 9.95
N ALA A 21 27.40 -11.17 10.17
CA ALA A 21 28.72 -11.76 10.31
C ALA A 21 28.92 -12.51 11.64
N ASP A 22 28.28 -12.03 12.72
CA ASP A 22 28.30 -12.64 14.06
C ASP A 22 26.92 -12.48 14.72
N HIS A 23 26.11 -13.53 14.54
CA HIS A 23 24.69 -13.55 14.92
C HIS A 23 24.45 -13.43 16.44
N PRO A 24 25.19 -14.16 17.31
CA PRO A 24 25.09 -13.97 18.76
C PRO A 24 25.41 -12.55 19.20
N LYS A 25 26.45 -11.94 18.62
CA LYS A 25 26.89 -10.59 18.99
C LYS A 25 25.90 -9.51 18.55
N LEU A 26 25.30 -9.64 17.36
CA LEU A 26 24.28 -8.70 16.90
C LEU A 26 23.01 -8.81 17.76
N ARG A 27 22.58 -10.02 18.11
CA ARG A 27 21.41 -10.23 18.98
C ARG A 27 21.61 -9.64 20.38
N ALA A 28 22.78 -9.84 20.99
CA ALA A 28 23.12 -9.23 22.28
C ALA A 28 23.14 -7.68 22.24
N LEU A 29 23.51 -7.09 21.10
CA LEU A 29 23.43 -5.63 20.91
C LEU A 29 22.00 -5.13 20.81
N VAL A 30 21.13 -5.84 20.08
CA VAL A 30 19.70 -5.53 19.96
C VAL A 30 19.02 -5.58 21.33
N GLU A 31 19.25 -6.65 22.11
CA GLU A 31 18.67 -6.81 23.45
C GLU A 31 19.11 -5.69 24.40
N ARG A 32 20.40 -5.34 24.37
CA ARG A 32 20.92 -4.24 25.20
C ARG A 32 20.34 -2.89 24.76
N ALA A 33 20.30 -2.61 23.46
CA ALA A 33 19.74 -1.36 22.94
C ALA A 33 18.24 -1.22 23.23
N ALA A 34 17.49 -2.31 23.21
CA ALA A 34 16.08 -2.32 23.59
C ALA A 34 15.90 -2.05 25.10
N ALA A 35 16.76 -2.62 25.95
CA ALA A 35 16.72 -2.38 27.40
C ALA A 35 17.13 -0.96 27.79
N ASP A 36 18.09 -0.36 27.06
CA ASP A 36 18.57 1.00 27.30
C ASP A 36 17.58 2.08 26.81
N GLY A 37 16.57 1.70 26.01
CA GLY A 37 15.55 2.58 25.45
C GLY A 37 16.12 3.48 24.34
N ALA A 38 16.01 3.04 23.08
CA ALA A 38 16.33 3.88 21.93
C ALA A 38 15.35 5.07 21.85
N VAL A 39 15.83 6.30 22.03
CA VAL A 39 14.98 7.51 22.10
C VAL A 39 15.22 8.51 20.97
N ASP A 40 16.35 8.39 20.26
CA ASP A 40 16.73 9.32 19.21
C ASP A 40 16.72 8.65 17.82
N HIS A 41 16.74 9.47 16.77
CA HIS A 41 16.75 9.02 15.38
C HIS A 41 17.83 7.96 15.11
N GLU A 42 19.07 8.20 15.57
CA GLU A 42 20.20 7.34 15.23
C GLU A 42 20.13 5.97 15.91
N SER A 43 19.74 5.93 17.18
CA SER A 43 19.55 4.68 17.92
C SER A 43 18.38 3.87 17.39
N GLN A 44 17.26 4.52 17.04
CA GLN A 44 16.10 3.88 16.41
C GLN A 44 16.46 3.30 15.04
N ARG A 45 17.15 4.07 14.19
CA ARG A 45 17.63 3.62 12.89
C ARG A 45 18.58 2.44 13.01
N ALA A 46 19.56 2.51 13.92
CA ALA A 46 20.53 1.44 14.13
C ALA A 46 19.88 0.14 14.63
N LEU A 47 18.89 0.24 15.52
CA LEU A 47 18.13 -0.89 16.03
C LEU A 47 17.27 -1.52 14.92
N GLY A 48 16.61 -0.69 14.11
CA GLY A 48 15.86 -1.12 12.94
C GLY A 48 16.71 -1.89 11.93
N VAL A 49 17.88 -1.36 11.56
CA VAL A 49 18.83 -2.03 10.65
C VAL A 49 19.35 -3.36 11.24
N ALA A 50 19.61 -3.41 12.54
CA ALA A 50 20.04 -4.64 13.20
C ALA A 50 18.96 -5.74 13.16
N LEU A 51 17.71 -5.37 13.44
CA LEU A 51 16.56 -6.29 13.37
C LEU A 51 16.28 -6.74 11.94
N LEU A 52 16.41 -5.85 10.97
CA LEU A 52 16.31 -6.16 9.55
C LEU A 52 17.35 -7.22 9.15
N ALA A 53 18.62 -7.04 9.53
CA ALA A 53 19.67 -8.01 9.24
C ALA A 53 19.43 -9.38 9.93
N LEU A 54 18.76 -9.39 11.09
CA LEU A 54 18.34 -10.61 11.79
C LEU A 54 17.08 -11.28 11.19
N GLY A 55 16.46 -10.68 10.17
CA GLY A 55 15.22 -11.18 9.57
C GLY A 55 13.96 -10.88 10.40
N GLU A 56 14.03 -9.97 11.37
CA GLU A 56 12.92 -9.60 12.25
C GLU A 56 12.20 -8.36 11.70
N TYR A 57 11.60 -8.50 10.52
CA TYR A 57 11.11 -7.39 9.71
C TYR A 57 10.04 -6.54 10.42
N GLU A 58 9.10 -7.15 11.14
CA GLU A 58 8.07 -6.39 11.87
C GLU A 58 8.65 -5.47 12.92
N ARG A 59 9.56 -6.00 13.74
CA ARG A 59 10.23 -5.22 14.77
C ARG A 59 11.12 -4.16 14.13
N ALA A 60 11.78 -4.49 13.02
CA ALA A 60 12.59 -3.53 12.27
C ALA A 60 11.74 -2.36 11.74
N ALA A 61 10.53 -2.62 11.25
CA ALA A 61 9.63 -1.62 10.70
C ALA A 61 9.21 -0.59 11.76
N VAL A 62 8.86 -1.05 12.97
CA VAL A 62 8.55 -0.16 14.11
C VAL A 62 9.68 0.83 14.38
N HIS A 63 10.92 0.33 14.48
CA HIS A 63 12.07 1.17 14.79
C HIS A 63 12.48 2.09 13.63
N LEU A 64 12.38 1.64 12.38
CA LEU A 64 12.71 2.47 11.22
C LEU A 64 11.65 3.55 10.96
N ARG A 65 10.36 3.27 11.16
CA ARG A 65 9.29 4.29 11.11
C ARG A 65 9.49 5.34 12.21
N ARG A 66 9.79 4.89 13.43
CA ARG A 66 10.11 5.80 14.54
C ARG A 66 11.36 6.65 14.24
N ALA A 67 12.36 6.10 13.55
CA ALA A 67 13.50 6.87 13.11
C ALA A 67 13.12 7.97 12.09
N VAL A 68 12.17 7.71 11.19
CA VAL A 68 11.64 8.74 10.28
C VAL A 68 10.96 9.87 11.06
N GLU A 69 10.13 9.54 12.04
CA GLU A 69 9.42 10.53 12.89
C GLU A 69 10.38 11.41 13.71
N LEU A 70 11.48 10.83 14.19
CA LEU A 70 12.48 11.53 15.00
C LEU A 70 13.53 12.29 14.18
N ALA A 71 13.48 12.19 12.84
CA ALA A 71 14.44 12.85 11.97
C ALA A 71 14.33 14.37 12.08
N GLY A 72 15.43 15.03 12.44
CA GLY A 72 15.52 16.49 12.53
C GLY A 72 16.01 17.15 11.24
N SER A 73 16.30 16.37 10.19
CA SER A 73 16.78 16.88 8.91
C SER A 73 16.34 16.03 7.72
N PRO A 74 16.27 16.60 6.50
CA PRO A 74 15.97 15.84 5.28
C PRO A 74 16.94 14.67 5.05
N GLY A 75 18.21 14.84 5.41
CA GLY A 75 19.21 13.78 5.30
C GLY A 75 18.96 12.59 6.22
N GLU A 76 18.42 12.82 7.41
CA GLU A 76 18.00 11.77 8.34
C GLU A 76 16.75 11.05 7.84
N VAL A 77 15.76 11.78 7.30
CA VAL A 77 14.58 11.19 6.65
C VAL A 77 14.99 10.28 5.49
N ILE A 78 15.88 10.78 4.62
CA ILE A 78 16.40 10.01 3.47
C ILE A 78 17.10 8.74 3.94
N ALA A 79 17.92 8.83 4.99
CA ALA A 79 18.65 7.69 5.51
C ALA A 79 17.73 6.61 6.11
N ALA A 80 16.71 7.00 6.87
CA ALA A 80 15.76 6.06 7.47
C ALA A 80 14.81 5.45 6.42
N ARG A 81 14.32 6.25 5.46
CA ARG A 81 13.51 5.74 4.34
C ARG A 81 14.28 4.80 3.42
N THR A 82 15.58 5.05 3.20
CA THR A 82 16.44 4.12 2.43
C THR A 82 16.54 2.76 3.14
N ASP A 83 16.64 2.74 4.47
CA ASP A 83 16.64 1.48 5.23
C ASP A 83 15.25 0.80 5.22
N LEU A 84 14.16 1.57 5.21
CA LEU A 84 12.80 1.01 4.99
C LEU A 84 12.66 0.37 3.61
N ALA A 85 13.22 0.98 2.56
CA ALA A 85 13.23 0.37 1.24
C ALA A 85 14.03 -0.94 1.23
N ASP A 86 15.15 -1.02 1.94
CA ASP A 86 15.85 -2.29 2.16
C ASP A 86 14.95 -3.26 2.93
N LEU A 87 14.27 -2.85 3.99
CA LEU A 87 13.36 -3.72 4.74
C LEU A 87 12.33 -4.38 3.85
N TYR A 88 11.57 -3.59 3.07
CA TYR A 88 10.56 -4.12 2.16
C TYR A 88 11.17 -5.06 1.12
N ARG A 89 12.36 -4.74 0.58
CA ARG A 89 13.06 -5.63 -0.35
C ARG A 89 13.42 -6.97 0.31
N HIS A 90 13.92 -6.94 1.55
CA HIS A 90 14.32 -8.16 2.27
C HIS A 90 13.12 -9.03 2.65
N ASP A 91 12.00 -8.41 3.04
CA ASP A 91 10.72 -9.07 3.32
C ASP A 91 10.01 -9.60 2.05
N GLY A 92 10.49 -9.20 0.86
CA GLY A 92 9.97 -9.66 -0.43
C GLY A 92 8.91 -8.73 -1.05
N ASP A 93 8.61 -7.61 -0.40
CA ASP A 93 7.73 -6.56 -0.89
C ASP A 93 8.45 -5.61 -1.86
N LEU A 94 8.74 -6.11 -3.05
CA LEU A 94 9.43 -5.34 -4.09
C LEU A 94 8.68 -4.09 -4.57
N PRO A 95 7.33 -4.10 -4.74
CA PRO A 95 6.58 -2.89 -5.08
C PRO A 95 6.70 -1.83 -3.98
N GLY A 96 6.59 -2.23 -2.72
CA GLY A 96 6.80 -1.33 -1.60
C GLY A 96 8.22 -0.73 -1.59
N SER A 97 9.23 -1.56 -1.73
CA SER A 97 10.62 -1.08 -1.81
C SER A 97 10.81 -0.03 -2.91
N GLU A 98 10.24 -0.25 -4.10
CA GLU A 98 10.31 0.69 -5.23
C GLU A 98 9.66 2.04 -4.89
N LEU A 99 8.46 2.02 -4.31
CA LEU A 99 7.73 3.23 -4.00
C LEU A 99 8.50 4.12 -3.00
N ILE A 100 9.01 3.52 -1.92
CA ILE A 100 9.82 4.25 -0.93
C ILE A 100 11.08 4.80 -1.57
N CYS A 101 11.73 4.05 -2.47
CA CYS A 101 12.89 4.55 -3.21
C CYS A 101 12.53 5.78 -4.06
N ARG A 102 11.43 5.73 -4.81
CA ARG A 102 11.00 6.82 -5.71
C ARG A 102 10.67 8.09 -4.94
N MET A 103 9.87 8.00 -3.88
CA MET A 103 9.60 9.17 -3.02
C MET A 103 10.86 9.74 -2.39
N THR A 104 11.74 8.86 -1.89
CA THR A 104 12.95 9.28 -1.19
C THR A 104 13.90 9.96 -2.17
N LEU A 105 13.91 9.52 -3.43
CA LEU A 105 14.65 10.16 -4.51
C LEU A 105 14.10 11.55 -4.83
N GLU A 106 12.78 11.73 -4.88
CA GLU A 106 12.17 13.06 -5.08
C GLU A 106 12.54 14.03 -3.94
N LEU A 107 12.42 13.58 -2.70
CA LEU A 107 12.83 14.35 -1.52
C LEU A 107 14.33 14.70 -1.59
N ALA A 108 15.18 13.73 -1.92
CA ALA A 108 16.61 13.96 -2.05
C ALA A 108 16.93 14.97 -3.16
N ARG A 109 16.32 14.84 -4.34
CA ARG A 109 16.51 15.80 -5.45
C ARG A 109 16.10 17.22 -5.07
N ALA A 110 15.05 17.37 -4.26
CA ALA A 110 14.56 18.67 -3.84
C ALA A 110 15.41 19.30 -2.71
N GLN A 111 15.81 18.51 -1.71
CA GLN A 111 16.32 19.05 -0.44
C GLN A 111 17.75 18.65 -0.09
N ALA A 112 18.26 17.53 -0.63
CA ALA A 112 19.63 17.06 -0.39
C ALA A 112 20.17 16.29 -1.62
N PRO A 113 20.44 16.97 -2.75
CA PRO A 113 20.74 16.32 -4.03
C PRO A 113 21.97 15.39 -3.98
N GLU A 114 22.90 15.68 -3.07
CA GLU A 114 24.06 14.83 -2.80
C GLU A 114 23.68 13.46 -2.25
N LEU A 115 22.54 13.33 -1.57
CA LEU A 115 22.06 12.06 -0.99
C LEU A 115 21.21 11.24 -1.96
N ALA A 116 20.82 11.78 -3.11
CA ALA A 116 19.98 11.09 -4.10
C ALA A 116 20.62 9.78 -4.63
N ALA A 117 21.94 9.64 -4.51
CA ALA A 117 22.64 8.40 -4.87
C ALA A 117 22.15 7.18 -4.07
N LEU A 118 21.70 7.35 -2.81
CA LEU A 118 21.24 6.28 -1.93
C LEU A 118 19.92 5.64 -2.39
N PRO A 119 18.82 6.38 -2.55
CA PRO A 119 17.57 5.81 -3.04
C PRO A 119 17.70 5.29 -4.49
N LEU A 120 18.52 5.91 -5.34
CA LEU A 120 18.79 5.39 -6.70
C LEU A 120 19.48 4.03 -6.68
N LEU A 121 20.41 3.81 -5.74
CA LEU A 121 21.09 2.54 -5.59
C LEU A 121 20.10 1.43 -5.20
N ARG A 122 19.22 1.71 -4.22
CA ARG A 122 18.18 0.78 -3.78
C ARG A 122 17.14 0.52 -4.86
N LEU A 123 16.69 1.56 -5.55
CA LEU A 123 15.79 1.45 -6.69
C LEU A 123 16.38 0.53 -7.76
N GLY A 124 17.67 0.70 -8.07
CA GLY A 124 18.36 -0.16 -9.03
C GLY A 124 18.36 -1.64 -8.65
N TRP A 125 18.59 -1.97 -7.38
CA TRP A 125 18.52 -3.35 -6.90
C TRP A 125 17.11 -3.90 -6.92
N THR A 126 16.13 -3.13 -6.44
CA THR A 126 14.72 -3.51 -6.44
C THR A 126 14.20 -3.77 -7.85
N LEU A 127 14.49 -2.89 -8.81
CA LEU A 127 14.12 -3.07 -10.21
C LEU A 127 14.80 -4.29 -10.84
N ALA A 128 16.03 -4.60 -10.45
CA ALA A 128 16.71 -5.81 -10.93
C ALA A 128 16.03 -7.08 -10.39
N GLU A 129 15.64 -7.10 -9.11
CA GLU A 129 14.89 -8.22 -8.52
C GLU A 129 13.48 -8.36 -9.09
N GLN A 130 12.86 -7.27 -9.55
CA GLN A 130 11.59 -7.27 -10.29
C GLN A 130 11.72 -7.70 -11.77
N GLY A 131 12.93 -7.95 -12.28
CA GLY A 131 13.13 -8.32 -13.68
C GLY A 131 13.06 -7.15 -14.68
N ARG A 132 13.35 -5.92 -14.24
CA ARG A 132 13.37 -4.69 -15.06
C ARG A 132 14.80 -4.17 -15.29
N PRO A 133 15.64 -4.88 -16.07
CA PRO A 133 17.09 -4.65 -16.11
C PRO A 133 17.51 -3.34 -16.76
N ASP A 134 16.74 -2.81 -17.71
CA ASP A 134 17.05 -1.52 -18.36
C ASP A 134 16.88 -0.34 -17.41
N GLU A 135 15.77 -0.32 -16.68
CA GLU A 135 15.49 0.71 -15.69
C GLU A 135 16.44 0.60 -14.49
N ALA A 136 16.75 -0.64 -14.06
CA ALA A 136 17.77 -0.89 -13.05
C ALA A 136 19.13 -0.30 -13.48
N ARG A 137 19.56 -0.55 -14.73
CA ARG A 137 20.81 0.02 -15.27
C ARG A 137 20.80 1.55 -15.26
N GLN A 138 19.68 2.17 -15.63
CA GLN A 138 19.54 3.62 -15.62
C GLN A 138 19.68 4.20 -14.21
N ALA A 139 18.94 3.66 -13.24
CA ALA A 139 18.99 4.10 -11.85
C ALA A 139 20.39 3.94 -11.24
N LEU A 140 21.05 2.81 -11.50
CA LEU A 140 22.41 2.53 -11.02
C LEU A 140 23.46 3.43 -11.68
N ALA A 141 23.31 3.73 -12.98
CA ALA A 141 24.19 4.66 -13.68
C ALA A 141 24.08 6.09 -13.12
N GLU A 142 22.85 6.54 -12.83
CA GLU A 142 22.60 7.84 -12.22
C GLU A 142 23.17 7.92 -10.80
N SER A 143 22.93 6.88 -9.98
CA SER A 143 23.53 6.76 -8.63
C SER A 143 25.06 6.90 -8.69
N ARG A 144 25.69 6.21 -9.65
CA ARG A 144 27.15 6.25 -9.85
C ARG A 144 27.66 7.62 -10.29
N GLU A 145 26.93 8.35 -11.13
CA GLU A 145 27.30 9.72 -11.51
C GLU A 145 27.23 10.66 -10.30
N LEU A 146 26.15 10.59 -9.53
CA LEU A 146 25.99 11.41 -8.33
C LEU A 146 27.05 11.09 -7.27
N HIS A 147 27.35 9.81 -7.06
CA HIS A 147 28.43 9.41 -6.16
C HIS A 147 29.80 9.96 -6.62
N ARG A 148 30.09 9.98 -7.94
CA ARG A 148 31.32 10.61 -8.47
C ARG A 148 31.32 12.12 -8.26
N ARG A 149 30.20 12.77 -8.51
CA ARG A 149 30.03 14.23 -8.42
C ARG A 149 30.17 14.74 -6.99
N PHE A 150 29.66 13.99 -6.02
CA PHE A 150 29.65 14.37 -4.61
C PHE A 150 30.64 13.57 -3.76
N ALA A 151 31.55 12.82 -4.39
CA ALA A 151 32.59 12.05 -3.71
C ALA A 151 33.39 12.96 -2.76
N GLY A 152 33.29 12.69 -1.45
CA GLY A 152 34.07 13.38 -0.43
C GLY A 152 33.29 14.32 0.50
N THR A 153 31.97 14.52 0.35
CA THR A 153 31.20 15.27 1.37
C THR A 153 31.16 14.51 2.70
N PRO A 154 31.23 15.21 3.86
CA PRO A 154 31.10 14.58 5.18
C PRO A 154 29.81 13.77 5.35
N GLU A 155 28.71 14.26 4.78
CA GLU A 155 27.37 13.68 4.84
C GLU A 155 27.31 12.35 4.07
N LEU A 156 27.84 12.32 2.84
CA LEU A 156 27.96 11.07 2.08
C LEU A 156 28.91 10.10 2.77
N ARG A 157 30.04 10.55 3.35
CA ARG A 157 30.94 9.66 4.10
C ARG A 157 30.26 9.06 5.34
N ARG A 158 29.41 9.81 6.02
CA ARG A 158 28.65 9.33 7.19
C ARG A 158 27.61 8.27 6.79
N GLN A 159 26.95 8.45 5.64
CA GLN A 159 25.87 7.56 5.17
C GLN A 159 26.39 6.37 4.33
N PHE A 160 27.41 6.55 3.49
CA PHE A 160 28.03 5.51 2.65
C PHE A 160 29.23 4.81 3.29
N GLY A 161 29.71 5.21 4.47
CA GLY A 161 31.05 4.90 4.98
C GLY A 161 31.52 3.43 5.00
N GLN A 162 30.63 2.44 4.79
CA GLN A 162 30.96 1.05 4.48
C GLN A 162 29.96 0.34 3.53
N ALA A 163 29.07 1.08 2.85
CA ALA A 163 28.31 0.48 1.75
C ALA A 163 29.32 0.06 0.66
N PRO A 164 29.18 -1.12 0.03
CA PRO A 164 30.16 -1.61 -0.91
C PRO A 164 30.49 -0.53 -1.95
N ASP A 165 31.79 -0.30 -2.19
CA ASP A 165 32.26 0.65 -3.19
C ASP A 165 31.67 0.22 -4.55
N PRO A 166 30.86 1.06 -5.22
CA PRO A 166 30.33 0.74 -6.54
C PRO A 166 31.45 0.40 -7.55
N ARG A 167 32.69 0.82 -7.32
CA ARG A 167 33.86 0.48 -8.13
C ARG A 167 34.29 -0.99 -8.00
N GLN A 168 34.09 -1.64 -6.86
CA GLN A 168 34.52 -3.04 -6.64
C GLN A 168 33.48 -4.04 -7.14
N GLU A 169 32.18 -3.77 -6.99
CA GLU A 169 31.14 -4.76 -7.30
C GLU A 169 30.63 -4.69 -8.75
N PHE A 170 30.59 -3.51 -9.38
CA PHE A 170 30.16 -3.42 -10.79
C PHE A 170 31.20 -3.90 -11.81
N GLY A 171 32.45 -4.07 -11.40
CA GLY A 171 33.44 -4.80 -12.20
C GLY A 171 33.09 -6.28 -12.37
N GLN A 172 32.26 -6.84 -11.47
CA GLN A 172 31.76 -8.22 -11.51
C GLN A 172 30.30 -8.31 -11.98
N ALA A 173 29.49 -7.25 -11.85
CA ALA A 173 28.11 -7.22 -12.38
C ALA A 173 28.01 -7.37 -13.92
N THR A 174 29.09 -7.10 -14.65
CA THR A 174 29.21 -7.45 -16.08
C THR A 174 29.24 -8.96 -16.34
N GLU A 175 29.58 -9.79 -15.35
CA GLU A 175 29.46 -11.25 -15.40
C GLU A 175 28.09 -11.73 -14.91
N ALA A 176 27.53 -11.14 -13.85
CA ALA A 176 26.18 -11.46 -13.39
C ALA A 176 25.10 -11.19 -14.47
N GLY A 177 25.25 -10.09 -15.24
CA GLY A 177 24.38 -9.80 -16.38
C GLY A 177 24.47 -10.81 -17.53
N ARG A 178 25.53 -11.64 -17.60
CA ARG A 178 25.66 -12.72 -18.59
C ARG A 178 25.04 -14.03 -18.11
N GLU A 179 24.99 -14.29 -16.80
CA GLU A 179 24.35 -15.49 -16.26
C GLU A 179 22.82 -15.36 -16.15
N PHE A 180 22.28 -14.17 -15.85
CA PHE A 180 20.82 -13.98 -15.74
C PHE A 180 20.08 -13.92 -17.09
N GLY A 181 20.79 -13.70 -18.20
CA GLY A 181 20.21 -13.60 -19.55
C GLY A 181 19.93 -14.95 -20.24
N GLN A 182 20.33 -16.07 -19.65
CA GLN A 182 20.22 -17.39 -20.27
C GLN A 182 19.81 -18.47 -19.27
N GLY A 183 18.57 -18.44 -18.81
CA GLY A 183 18.02 -19.60 -18.12
C GLY A 183 16.83 -19.29 -17.23
N THR A 184 15.63 -19.31 -17.78
CA THR A 184 14.66 -20.39 -17.58
C THR A 184 13.29 -19.97 -18.11
N GLU A 185 12.58 -20.96 -18.62
CA GLU A 185 11.25 -20.91 -19.23
C GLU A 185 10.12 -20.54 -18.25
N ALA A 186 10.46 -20.16 -17.01
CA ALA A 186 9.56 -19.68 -15.97
C ALA A 186 9.25 -18.17 -16.08
N GLY A 187 9.96 -17.42 -16.94
CA GLY A 187 9.73 -16.00 -17.19
C GLY A 187 8.65 -15.67 -18.22
N ARG A 188 7.75 -16.61 -18.53
CA ARG A 188 6.65 -16.40 -19.50
C ARG A 188 5.24 -16.45 -18.90
N GLU A 189 5.08 -16.72 -17.61
CA GLU A 189 3.74 -16.94 -17.02
C GLU A 189 3.40 -16.09 -15.79
N PHE A 190 4.27 -15.17 -15.36
CA PHE A 190 3.96 -14.26 -14.25
C PHE A 190 4.48 -12.85 -14.55
N GLY A 191 3.56 -11.92 -14.82
CA GLY A 191 3.89 -10.53 -15.12
C GLY A 191 2.71 -9.65 -15.54
N GLU A 192 1.49 -9.99 -15.12
CA GLU A 192 0.41 -9.02 -14.96
C GLU A 192 0.16 -8.91 -13.45
N VAL A 193 -0.19 -7.71 -12.98
CA VAL A 193 -0.28 -7.27 -11.57
C VAL A 193 1.03 -6.69 -10.99
N VAL A 194 1.33 -5.46 -11.42
CA VAL A 194 2.10 -4.49 -10.63
C VAL A 194 1.21 -3.27 -10.44
N GLU A 195 0.55 -3.17 -9.29
CA GLU A 195 0.15 -1.91 -8.63
C GLU A 195 -0.68 -2.24 -7.38
N ALA A 196 -0.03 -2.25 -6.21
CA ALA A 196 -0.65 -1.94 -4.90
C ALA A 196 0.38 -2.19 -3.78
N ARG A 197 1.21 -1.19 -3.48
CA ARG A 197 1.75 -0.93 -2.12
C ARG A 197 2.69 0.26 -2.14
N LEU A 198 2.33 1.33 -1.42
CA LEU A 198 2.96 1.70 -0.13
C LEU A 198 2.55 3.11 0.37
N PHE A 199 1.27 3.44 0.50
CA PHE A 199 0.83 4.49 1.44
C PHE A 199 -0.51 4.07 2.02
N ALA A 200 -0.44 3.46 3.18
CA ALA A 200 -1.49 3.54 4.17
C ALA A 200 -0.74 3.84 5.48
N ASP A 201 -1.12 4.96 6.10
CA ASP A 201 -0.60 5.54 7.34
C ASP A 201 0.66 6.42 7.24
N VAL A 202 0.68 7.34 6.27
CA VAL A 202 1.35 8.62 6.50
C VAL A 202 0.26 9.65 6.76
N ASP A 203 0.19 10.16 8.00
CA ASP A 203 -0.40 11.47 8.24
C ASP A 203 0.43 12.51 7.45
N LEU A 204 -0.02 12.75 6.22
CA LEU A 204 0.57 13.69 5.27
C LEU A 204 0.21 15.14 5.61
N ALA A 205 -0.59 15.40 6.65
CA ALA A 205 -0.95 16.77 7.05
C ALA A 205 0.29 17.63 7.43
N GLY A 206 1.44 17.00 7.69
CA GLY A 206 2.71 17.68 7.91
C GLY A 206 3.69 17.74 6.73
N LEU A 207 3.40 17.08 5.60
CA LEU A 207 4.28 17.02 4.42
C LEU A 207 3.59 17.70 3.24
N VAL A 208 3.81 19.01 3.09
CA VAL A 208 3.38 19.80 1.93
C VAL A 208 4.18 19.35 0.69
N VAL A 209 3.78 18.22 0.11
CA VAL A 209 4.18 17.82 -1.23
C VAL A 209 3.25 18.54 -2.20
N PRO A 210 3.75 19.47 -3.03
CA PRO A 210 2.90 20.24 -3.93
C PRO A 210 2.09 19.32 -4.85
N LEU A 211 0.91 19.79 -5.24
CA LEU A 211 0.06 19.09 -6.20
C LEU A 211 0.80 18.91 -7.54
N PRO A 212 0.60 17.80 -8.24
CA PRO A 212 1.12 17.63 -9.60
C PRO A 212 0.66 18.78 -10.52
N PRO A 213 1.48 19.20 -11.51
CA PRO A 213 1.21 20.37 -12.33
C PRO A 213 -0.19 20.43 -12.96
N SER A 214 -0.73 19.30 -13.43
CA SER A 214 -2.08 19.26 -14.02
C SER A 214 -3.19 19.48 -12.98
N VAL A 215 -2.99 18.97 -11.77
CA VAL A 215 -3.92 19.14 -10.64
C VAL A 215 -3.82 20.55 -10.07
N ALA A 216 -2.61 21.10 -9.93
CA ALA A 216 -2.39 22.48 -9.53
C ALA A 216 -2.97 23.48 -10.55
N ALA A 217 -2.90 23.18 -11.86
CA ALA A 217 -3.52 24.00 -12.89
C ALA A 217 -5.07 23.99 -12.82
N LEU A 218 -5.66 22.90 -12.30
CA LEU A 218 -7.10 22.75 -12.14
C LEU A 218 -7.61 23.42 -10.85
N LEU A 219 -6.94 23.17 -9.72
CA LEU A 219 -7.41 23.55 -8.39
C LEU A 219 -6.74 24.81 -7.83
N GLY A 220 -5.64 25.26 -8.44
CA GLY A 220 -4.72 26.25 -7.88
C GLY A 220 -3.56 25.59 -7.14
N GLU A 221 -2.48 26.35 -6.91
CA GLU A 221 -1.30 25.85 -6.16
C GLU A 221 -1.61 25.62 -4.67
N GLU A 222 -2.57 26.36 -4.13
CA GLU A 222 -3.07 26.28 -2.76
C GLU A 222 -4.61 26.28 -2.77
N PRO A 223 -5.27 25.14 -3.06
CA PRO A 223 -6.72 25.06 -3.04
C PRO A 223 -7.27 25.15 -1.62
N GLU A 224 -8.48 25.70 -1.50
CA GLU A 224 -9.25 25.63 -0.26
C GLU A 224 -9.83 24.22 -0.11
N TRP A 225 -9.38 23.52 0.93
CA TRP A 225 -9.82 22.17 1.26
C TRP A 225 -11.03 22.20 2.17
N ASP A 226 -12.01 21.38 1.83
CA ASP A 226 -13.13 21.03 2.69
C ASP A 226 -13.02 19.55 3.08
N HIS A 227 -13.02 19.30 4.38
CA HIS A 227 -12.91 17.98 4.99
C HIS A 227 -14.25 17.50 5.58
N ASP A 228 -15.32 18.29 5.43
CA ASP A 228 -16.69 17.90 5.82
C ASP A 228 -17.29 17.03 4.71
N HIS A 229 -16.97 15.74 4.73
CA HIS A 229 -17.49 14.73 3.82
C HIS A 229 -17.62 13.37 4.54
N ASP A 230 -18.53 12.51 4.07
CA ASP A 230 -18.85 11.20 4.67
C ASP A 230 -17.74 10.12 4.49
N GLY A 231 -16.52 10.52 4.14
CA GLY A 231 -15.44 9.60 3.80
C GLY A 231 -14.55 9.29 5.02
N ALA A 232 -14.49 8.03 5.42
CA ALA A 232 -13.68 7.58 6.56
C ALA A 232 -12.17 7.48 6.25
N SER A 233 -11.78 7.41 4.96
CA SER A 233 -10.36 7.34 4.57
C SER A 233 -9.70 8.72 4.64
N GLY A 234 -8.65 8.87 5.45
CA GLY A 234 -7.87 10.12 5.59
C GLY A 234 -7.13 10.60 4.33
N SER A 235 -7.34 9.97 3.17
CA SER A 235 -6.74 10.26 1.87
C SER A 235 -7.62 11.10 0.94
N LEU A 236 -8.87 11.36 1.34
CA LEU A 236 -9.88 12.09 0.57
C LEU A 236 -10.03 13.54 1.08
N ALA A 237 -10.18 14.49 0.16
CA ALA A 237 -10.55 15.87 0.47
C ALA A 237 -11.42 16.46 -0.65
N ARG A 238 -12.23 17.46 -0.33
CA ARG A 238 -13.05 18.19 -1.32
C ARG A 238 -12.40 19.54 -1.65
N ALA A 239 -12.41 19.91 -2.92
CA ALA A 239 -11.94 21.22 -3.39
C ALA A 239 -12.94 21.78 -4.42
N GLY A 240 -13.83 22.66 -3.97
CA GLY A 240 -14.92 23.17 -4.81
C GLY A 240 -15.90 22.06 -5.22
N SER A 241 -16.04 21.83 -6.53
CA SER A 241 -16.91 20.78 -7.10
C SER A 241 -16.15 19.48 -7.43
N TYR A 242 -15.03 19.24 -6.75
CA TYR A 242 -14.16 18.09 -7.01
C TYR A 242 -13.84 17.36 -5.71
N PHE A 243 -13.73 16.04 -5.83
CA PHE A 243 -13.13 15.19 -4.81
C PHE A 243 -11.71 14.85 -5.25
N VAL A 244 -10.78 14.95 -4.30
CA VAL A 244 -9.35 14.73 -4.51
C VAL A 244 -8.91 13.61 -3.58
N ARG A 245 -8.42 12.52 -4.16
CA ARG A 245 -7.79 11.42 -3.42
C ARG A 245 -6.32 11.36 -3.76
N ARG A 246 -5.46 11.08 -2.78
CA ARG A 246 -4.01 10.90 -2.99
C ARG A 246 -3.51 9.58 -2.43
N GLY A 247 -2.61 8.93 -3.16
CA GLY A 247 -1.91 7.72 -2.74
C GLY A 247 -2.29 6.48 -3.57
N PRO A 248 -1.96 5.26 -3.11
CA PRO A 248 -2.13 4.03 -3.86
C PRO A 248 -3.60 3.69 -4.08
N GLU A 249 -4.48 4.07 -3.15
CA GLU A 249 -5.93 3.95 -3.33
C GLU A 249 -6.42 4.82 -4.48
N ALA A 250 -5.90 6.04 -4.63
CA ALA A 250 -6.22 6.91 -5.75
C ALA A 250 -5.79 6.32 -7.09
N VAL A 251 -4.62 5.70 -7.15
CA VAL A 251 -4.13 4.98 -8.34
C VAL A 251 -5.01 3.77 -8.65
N ALA A 252 -5.29 2.95 -7.63
CA ALA A 252 -6.12 1.76 -7.74
C ALA A 252 -7.56 2.09 -8.17
N GLU A 253 -8.14 3.15 -7.60
CA GLU A 253 -9.48 3.64 -7.91
C GLU A 253 -9.51 4.23 -9.32
N HIS A 254 -8.52 5.03 -9.73
CA HIS A 254 -8.43 5.57 -11.09
C HIS A 254 -8.48 4.46 -12.15
N ALA A 255 -7.66 3.41 -11.99
CA ALA A 255 -7.64 2.28 -12.93
C ALA A 255 -9.02 1.62 -13.07
N ARG A 256 -9.73 1.48 -11.95
CA ARG A 256 -11.05 0.85 -11.88
C ARG A 256 -12.16 1.75 -12.41
N LEU A 257 -12.11 3.06 -12.14
CA LEU A 257 -13.00 4.05 -12.73
C LEU A 257 -12.88 4.07 -14.26
N VAL A 258 -11.65 4.09 -14.79
CA VAL A 258 -11.40 4.09 -16.24
C VAL A 258 -11.92 2.81 -16.90
N TRP A 259 -11.77 1.66 -16.25
CA TRP A 259 -12.24 0.38 -16.77
C TRP A 259 -13.77 0.23 -16.66
N LEU A 260 -14.36 0.62 -15.53
CA LEU A 260 -15.78 0.37 -15.24
C LEU A 260 -16.71 1.36 -15.96
N ARG A 261 -16.25 2.57 -16.30
CA ARG A 261 -17.09 3.61 -16.95
C ARG A 261 -17.78 3.18 -18.26
N GLU A 262 -17.25 2.16 -18.94
CA GLU A 262 -17.84 1.62 -20.17
C GLU A 262 -18.97 0.61 -19.90
N ARG A 263 -19.15 0.21 -18.63
CA ARG A 263 -19.97 -0.92 -18.18
C ARG A 263 -21.03 -0.51 -17.13
N ALA A 264 -20.71 0.44 -16.26
CA ALA A 264 -21.60 0.95 -15.23
C ALA A 264 -21.41 2.47 -15.02
N GLY A 265 -22.37 3.10 -14.34
CA GLY A 265 -22.27 4.50 -13.93
C GLY A 265 -21.21 4.67 -12.85
N VAL A 266 -20.21 5.51 -13.08
CA VAL A 266 -19.13 5.81 -12.13
C VAL A 266 -18.83 7.30 -12.08
N ALA A 267 -18.17 7.76 -11.01
CA ALA A 267 -17.72 9.14 -10.91
C ALA A 267 -16.80 9.54 -12.08
N GLY A 268 -16.98 10.76 -12.59
CA GLY A 268 -16.20 11.27 -13.72
C GLY A 268 -14.78 11.62 -13.29
N VAL A 269 -13.77 10.97 -13.88
CA VAL A 269 -12.36 11.35 -13.69
C VAL A 269 -12.10 12.68 -14.40
N VAL A 270 -11.69 13.70 -13.64
CA VAL A 270 -11.36 15.05 -14.14
C VAL A 270 -9.86 15.18 -14.38
N ALA A 271 -9.05 14.69 -13.46
CA ALA A 271 -7.59 14.67 -13.59
C ALA A 271 -7.00 13.45 -12.86
N PHE A 272 -5.89 12.95 -13.38
CA PHE A 272 -5.07 11.96 -12.71
C PHE A 272 -3.60 12.17 -13.10
N GLU A 273 -2.73 12.42 -12.12
CA GLU A 273 -1.29 12.58 -12.35
C GLU A 273 -0.51 12.08 -11.13
N GLY A 274 0.48 11.22 -11.38
CA GLY A 274 1.26 10.59 -10.32
C GLY A 274 0.39 9.72 -9.43
N ASP A 275 0.19 10.17 -8.18
CA ASP A 275 -0.60 9.50 -7.15
C ASP A 275 -1.89 10.26 -6.79
N VAL A 276 -2.27 11.29 -7.56
CA VAL A 276 -3.44 12.14 -7.26
C VAL A 276 -4.56 11.90 -8.26
N LEU A 277 -5.73 11.51 -7.77
CA LEU A 277 -6.98 11.38 -8.51
C LEU A 277 -7.92 12.53 -8.17
N VAL A 278 -8.47 13.17 -9.20
CA VAL A 278 -9.53 14.16 -9.07
C VAL A 278 -10.76 13.67 -9.80
N THR A 279 -11.86 13.53 -9.07
CA THR A 279 -13.18 13.18 -9.62
C THR A 279 -14.14 14.36 -9.52
N ALA A 280 -15.09 14.42 -10.44
CA ALA A 280 -16.17 15.41 -10.39
C ALA A 280 -17.18 15.01 -9.31
N ASP A 281 -17.67 16.02 -8.58
CA ASP A 281 -18.87 15.86 -7.78
C ASP A 281 -20.05 15.44 -8.69
N THR A 282 -20.76 14.39 -8.28
CA THR A 282 -21.92 13.89 -9.01
C THR A 282 -23.14 14.81 -8.87
N GLY A 283 -23.12 15.72 -7.88
CA GLY A 283 -24.17 16.69 -7.61
C GLY A 283 -25.47 16.07 -7.08
N VAL A 284 -25.43 14.81 -6.67
CA VAL A 284 -26.54 14.08 -6.06
C VAL A 284 -26.08 13.41 -4.77
N GLU A 285 -27.02 13.09 -3.89
CA GLU A 285 -26.72 12.44 -2.61
C GLU A 285 -26.45 10.94 -2.78
N THR A 286 -25.79 10.35 -1.79
CA THR A 286 -25.64 8.91 -1.63
C THR A 286 -26.95 8.28 -1.19
N LEU A 287 -27.07 6.96 -1.34
CA LEU A 287 -28.22 6.20 -0.85
C LEU A 287 -28.27 6.13 0.68
N ALA A 288 -27.18 6.48 1.38
CA ALA A 288 -27.21 6.62 2.85
C ALA A 288 -28.18 7.71 3.34
N ALA A 289 -28.43 8.74 2.51
CA ALA A 289 -29.41 9.80 2.82
C ALA A 289 -30.85 9.45 2.37
N SER A 290 -31.06 8.28 1.74
CA SER A 290 -32.37 7.85 1.25
C SER A 290 -33.18 7.15 2.35
N ASP A 291 -34.49 7.35 2.38
CA ASP A 291 -35.38 6.63 3.32
C ASP A 291 -35.49 5.12 3.01
N ASP A 292 -35.31 4.70 1.76
CA ASP A 292 -35.56 3.32 1.30
C ASP A 292 -34.52 2.79 0.28
N PRO A 293 -33.22 2.76 0.63
CA PRO A 293 -32.13 2.49 -0.33
C PRO A 293 -32.12 1.06 -0.88
N GLY A 294 -32.71 0.10 -0.16
CA GLY A 294 -32.52 -1.34 -0.39
C GLY A 294 -32.80 -1.78 -1.84
N ALA A 295 -33.94 -1.38 -2.42
CA ALA A 295 -34.27 -1.78 -3.79
C ALA A 295 -33.33 -1.18 -4.85
N ALA A 296 -32.86 0.06 -4.63
CA ALA A 296 -31.91 0.73 -5.52
C ALA A 296 -30.53 0.08 -5.45
N MET A 297 -30.03 -0.17 -4.24
CA MET A 297 -28.78 -0.89 -4.01
C MET A 297 -28.81 -2.30 -4.63
N GLY A 298 -29.90 -3.05 -4.44
CA GLY A 298 -30.01 -4.41 -4.99
C GLY A 298 -29.97 -4.44 -6.52
N ARG A 299 -30.57 -3.45 -7.19
CA ARG A 299 -30.47 -3.30 -8.65
C ARG A 299 -29.04 -2.94 -9.08
N ALA A 300 -28.43 -1.95 -8.43
CA ALA A 300 -27.07 -1.52 -8.76
C ALA A 300 -26.05 -2.65 -8.60
N LEU A 301 -26.13 -3.41 -7.50
CA LEU A 301 -25.23 -4.54 -7.28
C LEU A 301 -25.43 -5.66 -8.29
N ARG A 302 -26.69 -5.95 -8.65
CA ARG A 302 -27.00 -6.94 -9.68
C ARG A 302 -26.44 -6.56 -11.04
N GLU A 303 -26.53 -5.28 -11.41
CA GLU A 303 -25.96 -4.76 -12.65
C GLU A 303 -24.43 -4.87 -12.66
N LEU A 304 -23.77 -4.53 -11.55
CA LEU A 304 -22.32 -4.70 -11.39
C LEU A 304 -21.90 -6.17 -11.49
N HIS A 305 -22.59 -7.07 -10.77
CA HIS A 305 -22.28 -8.51 -10.78
C HIS A 305 -22.59 -9.19 -12.11
N ALA A 306 -23.39 -8.56 -12.98
CA ALA A 306 -23.63 -9.05 -14.34
C ALA A 306 -22.49 -8.73 -15.32
N VAL A 307 -21.51 -7.90 -14.93
CA VAL A 307 -20.31 -7.65 -15.74
C VAL A 307 -19.53 -8.95 -15.90
N PRO A 308 -19.12 -9.33 -17.13
CA PRO A 308 -18.38 -10.57 -17.35
C PRO A 308 -17.05 -10.57 -16.60
N VAL A 309 -16.85 -11.57 -15.73
CA VAL A 309 -15.62 -11.79 -14.97
C VAL A 309 -14.38 -11.88 -15.88
N ALA A 310 -14.54 -12.46 -17.08
CA ALA A 310 -13.46 -12.60 -18.05
C ALA A 310 -12.91 -11.26 -18.58
N ASP A 311 -13.68 -10.18 -18.44
CA ASP A 311 -13.29 -8.84 -18.92
C ASP A 311 -12.65 -7.99 -17.81
N CYS A 312 -12.64 -8.48 -16.56
CA CYS A 312 -12.14 -7.76 -15.40
C CYS A 312 -10.65 -8.07 -15.16
N PRO A 313 -9.76 -7.06 -15.23
CA PRO A 313 -8.31 -7.26 -15.04
C PRO A 313 -7.90 -7.25 -13.56
N PHE A 314 -8.82 -6.99 -12.63
CA PHE A 314 -8.51 -6.82 -11.22
C PHE A 314 -8.84 -8.10 -10.45
N ASP A 315 -7.86 -8.66 -9.75
CA ASP A 315 -8.05 -9.84 -8.90
C ASP A 315 -8.41 -9.41 -7.46
N GLY A 316 -9.60 -9.79 -7.01
CA GLY A 316 -10.10 -9.60 -5.66
C GLY A 316 -10.46 -10.92 -4.97
N ARG A 317 -9.96 -12.05 -5.48
CA ARG A 317 -10.26 -13.38 -4.97
C ARG A 317 -9.79 -13.56 -3.54
N LEU A 318 -10.33 -14.56 -2.87
CA LEU A 318 -10.13 -14.80 -1.45
C LEU A 318 -8.64 -14.94 -1.06
N ASP A 319 -7.79 -15.51 -1.91
CA ASP A 319 -6.34 -15.58 -1.64
C ASP A 319 -5.69 -14.19 -1.60
N VAL A 320 -6.06 -13.30 -2.51
CA VAL A 320 -5.58 -11.91 -2.55
C VAL A 320 -6.09 -11.17 -1.31
N LEU A 321 -7.38 -11.33 -1.00
CA LEU A 321 -8.03 -10.68 0.14
C LEU A 321 -7.40 -11.13 1.48
N LEU A 322 -7.20 -12.43 1.67
CA LEU A 322 -6.54 -12.97 2.87
C LEU A 322 -5.07 -12.55 2.99
N ALA A 323 -4.36 -12.42 1.87
CA ALA A 323 -2.99 -11.91 1.89
C ALA A 323 -2.94 -10.42 2.31
N GLN A 324 -3.89 -9.62 1.86
CA GLN A 324 -4.02 -8.22 2.26
C GLN A 324 -4.46 -8.08 3.73
N ALA A 325 -5.42 -8.87 4.17
CA ALA A 325 -5.84 -8.92 5.58
C ALA A 325 -4.66 -9.29 6.50
N ARG A 326 -3.87 -10.32 6.13
CA ARG A 326 -2.65 -10.71 6.86
C ARG A 326 -1.69 -9.54 7.01
N ARG A 327 -1.49 -8.80 5.92
CA ARG A 327 -0.60 -7.64 5.87
C ARG A 327 -1.09 -6.53 6.79
N ASN A 328 -2.38 -6.22 6.79
CA ASN A 328 -2.95 -5.22 7.68
C ASN A 328 -2.74 -5.60 9.16
N VAL A 329 -2.97 -6.88 9.51
CA VAL A 329 -2.72 -7.41 10.85
C VAL A 329 -1.26 -7.28 11.26
N VAL A 330 -0.36 -7.71 10.37
CA VAL A 330 1.09 -7.76 10.61
C VAL A 330 1.67 -6.34 10.74
N GLU A 331 1.24 -5.42 9.87
CA GLU A 331 1.72 -4.03 9.86
C GLU A 331 1.06 -3.16 10.95
N GLY A 332 0.07 -3.69 11.67
CA GLY A 332 -0.63 -3.00 12.75
C GLY A 332 -1.62 -1.95 12.27
N ARG A 333 -2.22 -2.15 11.08
CA ARG A 333 -3.20 -1.23 10.46
C ARG A 333 -4.65 -1.49 10.84
N VAL A 334 -4.93 -2.60 11.52
CA VAL A 334 -6.30 -2.97 11.89
C VAL A 334 -6.70 -2.23 13.16
N ASP A 335 -7.77 -1.46 13.09
CA ASP A 335 -8.38 -0.86 14.27
C ASP A 335 -9.28 -1.89 14.98
N ALA A 336 -8.78 -2.42 16.09
CA ALA A 336 -9.53 -3.42 16.85
C ALA A 336 -10.67 -2.82 17.69
N ASP A 337 -10.71 -1.49 17.85
CA ASP A 337 -11.78 -0.80 18.57
C ASP A 337 -13.03 -0.59 17.69
N ASP A 338 -12.89 -0.73 16.36
CA ASP A 338 -13.98 -0.64 15.37
C ASP A 338 -14.63 -2.00 15.05
N PHE A 339 -14.27 -3.05 15.79
CA PHE A 339 -14.82 -4.38 15.55
C PHE A 339 -16.32 -4.47 15.82
N ASP A 340 -17.05 -5.27 15.02
CA ASP A 340 -18.46 -5.57 15.28
C ASP A 340 -18.64 -6.12 16.71
N ASP A 341 -19.82 -5.89 17.31
CA ASP A 341 -20.18 -6.34 18.66
C ASP A 341 -19.83 -7.82 18.94
N ASP A 342 -19.99 -8.68 17.92
CA ASP A 342 -19.73 -10.12 18.01
C ASP A 342 -18.23 -10.45 18.15
N ASN A 343 -17.34 -9.50 17.81
CA ASN A 343 -15.88 -9.61 17.77
C ASN A 343 -15.14 -8.76 18.81
N LEU A 344 -15.85 -7.93 19.59
CA LEU A 344 -15.25 -7.10 20.63
C LEU A 344 -14.34 -7.90 21.60
N GLY A 345 -13.15 -7.38 21.84
CA GLY A 345 -12.13 -7.98 22.70
C GLY A 345 -11.29 -9.08 22.04
N ARG A 346 -11.51 -9.38 20.75
CA ARG A 346 -10.58 -10.18 19.94
C ARG A 346 -9.44 -9.31 19.43
N THR A 347 -8.28 -9.93 19.22
CA THR A 347 -7.16 -9.29 18.52
C THR A 347 -7.27 -9.51 17.01
N PRO A 348 -6.71 -8.62 16.18
CA PRO A 348 -6.66 -8.82 14.72
C PRO A 348 -6.03 -10.17 14.31
N THR A 349 -5.01 -10.62 15.05
CA THR A 349 -4.41 -11.95 14.86
C THR A 349 -5.41 -13.09 15.10
N GLN A 350 -6.23 -13.03 16.14
CA GLN A 350 -7.23 -14.06 16.43
C GLN A 350 -8.33 -14.10 15.37
N VAL A 351 -8.75 -12.93 14.87
CA VAL A 351 -9.70 -12.84 13.74
C VAL A 351 -9.09 -13.47 12.48
N TYR A 352 -7.84 -13.16 12.17
CA TYR A 352 -7.14 -13.74 11.02
C TYR A 352 -6.98 -15.27 11.12
N GLU A 353 -6.61 -15.80 12.30
CA GLU A 353 -6.52 -17.25 12.52
C GLU A 353 -7.87 -17.94 12.32
N ARG A 354 -8.97 -17.31 12.75
CA ARG A 354 -10.33 -17.80 12.53
C ARG A 354 -10.69 -17.84 11.05
N LEU A 355 -10.35 -16.80 10.29
CA LEU A 355 -10.58 -16.74 8.83
C LEU A 355 -9.84 -17.85 8.06
N LEU A 356 -8.67 -18.27 8.53
CA LEU A 356 -7.95 -19.39 7.95
C LEU A 356 -8.62 -20.74 8.27
N ALA A 357 -9.22 -20.87 9.45
CA ALA A 357 -9.90 -22.10 9.88
C ALA A 357 -11.29 -22.26 9.25
N GLU A 358 -12.01 -21.15 9.04
CA GLU A 358 -13.39 -21.11 8.54
C GLU A 358 -13.48 -20.82 7.03
N ARG A 359 -12.35 -20.91 6.31
CA ARG A 359 -12.25 -20.57 4.89
C ARG A 359 -13.28 -21.32 4.03
N PRO A 360 -14.11 -20.62 3.21
CA PRO A 360 -15.00 -21.27 2.26
C PRO A 360 -14.26 -22.10 1.21
N ASP A 361 -14.82 -23.28 0.87
CA ASP A 361 -14.23 -24.20 -0.10
C ASP A 361 -14.33 -23.71 -1.56
N GLN A 362 -15.32 -22.87 -1.87
CA GLN A 362 -15.64 -22.45 -3.23
C GLN A 362 -16.03 -20.98 -3.29
N GLU A 363 -15.57 -20.30 -4.34
CA GLU A 363 -15.95 -18.92 -4.66
C GLU A 363 -17.00 -18.88 -5.78
N ASP A 364 -18.02 -18.05 -5.61
CA ASP A 364 -19.01 -17.71 -6.64
C ASP A 364 -18.64 -16.35 -7.27
N LEU A 365 -17.74 -16.42 -8.26
CA LEU A 365 -17.02 -15.26 -8.79
C LEU A 365 -17.90 -14.31 -9.60
N VAL A 366 -17.83 -13.04 -9.26
CA VAL A 366 -18.44 -11.88 -9.93
C VAL A 366 -17.42 -10.73 -9.98
N VAL A 367 -17.72 -9.67 -10.72
CA VAL A 367 -17.03 -8.39 -10.53
C VAL A 367 -17.65 -7.73 -9.30
N ALA A 368 -16.94 -7.75 -8.18
CA ALA A 368 -17.39 -7.19 -6.91
C ALA A 368 -16.85 -5.76 -6.73
N HIS A 369 -17.61 -4.91 -6.07
CA HIS A 369 -17.23 -3.56 -5.62
C HIS A 369 -16.10 -3.62 -4.59
N GLY A 370 -16.22 -4.55 -3.64
CA GLY A 370 -15.29 -4.77 -2.53
C GLY A 370 -15.49 -3.86 -1.32
N ASP A 371 -16.51 -3.00 -1.33
CA ASP A 371 -16.96 -2.13 -0.23
C ASP A 371 -18.37 -1.56 -0.52
N PHE A 372 -19.35 -2.45 -0.74
CA PHE A 372 -20.67 -2.05 -1.24
C PHE A 372 -21.62 -1.60 -0.12
N THR A 373 -21.53 -0.33 0.27
CA THR A 373 -22.33 0.29 1.34
C THR A 373 -23.34 1.29 0.77
N PRO A 374 -24.36 1.72 1.55
CA PRO A 374 -25.28 2.79 1.14
C PRO A 374 -24.57 4.11 0.81
N SER A 375 -23.45 4.40 1.47
CA SER A 375 -22.63 5.61 1.25
C SER A 375 -21.85 5.56 -0.07
N ASN A 376 -21.59 4.38 -0.62
CA ASN A 376 -20.80 4.20 -1.84
C ASN A 376 -21.65 4.08 -3.12
N VAL A 377 -22.97 4.26 -3.00
CA VAL A 377 -23.91 4.24 -4.12
C VAL A 377 -24.68 5.55 -4.17
N MET A 378 -24.58 6.27 -5.28
CA MET A 378 -25.33 7.51 -5.49
C MET A 378 -26.79 7.22 -5.80
N THR A 379 -27.69 8.16 -5.49
CA THR A 379 -29.14 8.07 -5.78
C THR A 379 -29.49 7.87 -7.25
N ASN A 380 -28.59 8.23 -8.18
CA ASN A 380 -28.73 7.99 -9.62
C ASN A 380 -28.09 6.66 -10.09
N GLY A 381 -27.58 5.83 -9.18
CA GLY A 381 -26.92 4.55 -9.45
C GLY A 381 -25.43 4.65 -9.80
N VAL A 382 -24.82 5.83 -9.70
CA VAL A 382 -23.36 5.98 -9.84
C VAL A 382 -22.66 5.30 -8.66
N LEU A 383 -21.61 4.53 -8.94
CA LEU A 383 -20.76 3.90 -7.92
C LEU A 383 -19.53 4.77 -7.65
N ILE A 384 -19.13 4.85 -6.38
CA ILE A 384 -17.94 5.57 -5.89
C ILE A 384 -17.14 4.67 -4.94
N ASP A 385 -15.93 5.10 -4.58
CA ASP A 385 -14.98 4.32 -3.76
C ASP A 385 -14.67 2.93 -4.34
N LEU A 386 -14.22 2.95 -5.59
CA LEU A 386 -14.00 1.74 -6.35
C LEU A 386 -12.59 1.18 -6.16
N ALA A 387 -11.79 1.66 -5.21
CA ALA A 387 -10.39 1.23 -5.04
C ALA A 387 -10.25 -0.30 -4.85
N ARG A 388 -11.26 -0.94 -4.27
CA ARG A 388 -11.30 -2.36 -3.88
C ARG A 388 -11.93 -3.30 -4.92
N LEU A 389 -12.42 -2.76 -6.05
CA LEU A 389 -13.17 -3.54 -7.04
C LEU A 389 -12.31 -4.63 -7.69
N GLY A 390 -12.92 -5.78 -7.97
CA GLY A 390 -12.25 -6.86 -8.68
C GLY A 390 -13.05 -8.16 -8.69
N VAL A 391 -12.50 -9.16 -9.36
CA VAL A 391 -13.08 -10.50 -9.41
C VAL A 391 -13.03 -11.11 -8.02
N ALA A 392 -14.18 -11.31 -7.38
CA ALA A 392 -14.29 -11.87 -6.03
C ALA A 392 -15.57 -12.69 -5.90
N ASP A 393 -15.70 -13.44 -4.82
CA ASP A 393 -16.98 -14.04 -4.44
C ASP A 393 -18.03 -12.94 -4.21
N ARG A 394 -19.25 -13.12 -4.74
CA ARG A 394 -20.37 -12.17 -4.59
C ARG A 394 -20.70 -11.82 -3.14
N TYR A 395 -20.41 -12.72 -2.19
CA TYR A 395 -20.68 -12.51 -0.78
C TYR A 395 -19.75 -11.46 -0.15
N ARG A 396 -18.66 -11.08 -0.84
CA ARG A 396 -17.84 -9.92 -0.47
C ARG A 396 -18.66 -8.64 -0.40
N ASP A 397 -19.56 -8.42 -1.36
CA ASP A 397 -20.42 -7.24 -1.38
C ASP A 397 -21.72 -7.47 -0.61
N LEU A 398 -22.33 -8.65 -0.73
CA LEU A 398 -23.59 -8.95 -0.04
C LEU A 398 -23.46 -8.87 1.48
N ALA A 399 -22.35 -9.33 2.06
CA ALA A 399 -22.18 -9.32 3.52
C ALA A 399 -22.17 -7.89 4.09
N ILE A 400 -21.43 -6.99 3.46
CA ILE A 400 -21.30 -5.58 3.87
C ILE A 400 -22.62 -4.84 3.63
N ALA A 401 -23.23 -5.01 2.45
CA ALA A 401 -24.51 -4.39 2.11
C ALA A 401 -25.62 -4.77 3.11
N LEU A 402 -25.70 -6.06 3.46
CA LEU A 402 -26.71 -6.57 4.38
C LEU A 402 -26.45 -6.13 5.83
N ARG A 403 -25.17 -6.03 6.25
CA ARG A 403 -24.79 -5.49 7.56
C ARG A 403 -25.32 -4.07 7.71
N ASP A 404 -24.96 -3.18 6.80
CA ASP A 404 -25.28 -1.76 6.88
C ASP A 404 -26.79 -1.51 6.69
N LEU A 405 -27.42 -2.17 5.71
CA LEU A 405 -28.88 -2.07 5.53
C LEU A 405 -29.65 -2.52 6.77
N SER A 406 -29.20 -3.59 7.43
CA SER A 406 -29.82 -4.07 8.65
C SER A 406 -29.59 -3.12 9.83
N GLY A 407 -28.42 -2.50 9.93
CA GLY A 407 -28.06 -1.57 11.01
C GLY A 407 -28.81 -0.25 10.91
N ASP A 408 -28.84 0.34 9.72
CA ASP A 408 -29.26 1.73 9.52
C ASP A 408 -30.72 1.88 9.08
N PHE A 409 -31.24 0.90 8.31
CA PHE A 409 -32.55 1.00 7.64
C PHE A 409 -33.54 -0.09 8.06
N GLY A 410 -33.06 -1.18 8.65
CA GLY A 410 -33.88 -2.26 9.17
C GLY A 410 -34.31 -3.32 8.14
N PRO A 411 -35.15 -4.28 8.58
CA PRO A 411 -35.40 -5.52 7.83
C PRO A 411 -36.19 -5.33 6.53
N GLU A 412 -37.01 -4.28 6.41
CA GLU A 412 -37.74 -3.97 5.18
C GLU A 412 -36.78 -3.59 4.03
N ALA A 413 -35.72 -2.83 4.33
CA ALA A 413 -34.71 -2.44 3.36
C ALA A 413 -33.88 -3.67 2.92
N VAL A 414 -33.51 -4.54 3.85
CA VAL A 414 -32.85 -5.83 3.57
C VAL A 414 -33.71 -6.70 2.63
N ALA A 415 -35.01 -6.84 2.92
CA ALA A 415 -35.92 -7.62 2.09
C ALA A 415 -36.05 -7.03 0.68
N ALA A 416 -36.14 -5.70 0.57
CA ALA A 416 -36.18 -5.00 -0.70
C ALA A 416 -34.89 -5.19 -1.51
N PHE A 417 -33.73 -5.15 -0.85
CA PHE A 417 -32.42 -5.41 -1.46
C PHE A 417 -32.31 -6.82 -2.02
N LEU A 418 -32.58 -7.85 -1.20
CA LEU A 418 -32.49 -9.25 -1.63
C LEU A 418 -33.44 -9.55 -2.79
N SER A 419 -34.66 -9.00 -2.74
CA SER A 419 -35.65 -9.14 -3.81
C SER A 419 -35.20 -8.49 -5.12
N ALA A 420 -34.64 -7.27 -5.05
CA ALA A 420 -34.15 -6.55 -6.22
C ALA A 420 -32.89 -7.18 -6.83
N TYR A 421 -31.97 -7.63 -5.98
CA TYR A 421 -30.77 -8.37 -6.37
C TYR A 421 -31.11 -9.74 -6.98
N GLY A 422 -32.16 -10.39 -6.48
CA GLY A 422 -32.66 -11.68 -6.98
C GLY A 422 -32.03 -12.87 -6.27
N LEU A 423 -31.78 -12.77 -4.96
CA LEU A 423 -31.26 -13.86 -4.13
C LEU A 423 -32.28 -14.22 -3.05
N ASP A 424 -33.00 -15.32 -3.28
CA ASP A 424 -34.08 -15.78 -2.38
C ASP A 424 -33.58 -16.46 -1.10
N ALA A 425 -32.39 -17.07 -1.14
CA ALA A 425 -31.81 -17.82 -0.04
C ALA A 425 -30.30 -17.55 0.07
N PRO A 426 -29.89 -16.55 0.87
CA PRO A 426 -28.48 -16.28 1.13
C PRO A 426 -27.78 -17.42 1.90
N ASP A 427 -26.49 -17.62 1.60
CA ASP A 427 -25.60 -18.50 2.35
C ASP A 427 -25.09 -17.77 3.60
N GLU A 428 -25.70 -18.07 4.73
CA GLU A 428 -25.38 -17.45 6.02
C GLU A 428 -23.93 -17.66 6.45
N ALA A 429 -23.31 -18.80 6.09
CA ALA A 429 -21.91 -19.06 6.44
C ALA A 429 -20.98 -18.13 5.65
N LYS A 430 -21.27 -17.90 4.36
CA LYS A 430 -20.52 -16.92 3.56
C LYS A 430 -20.77 -15.50 4.03
N LEU A 431 -22.00 -15.13 4.36
CA LEU A 431 -22.29 -13.79 4.92
C LEU A 431 -21.48 -13.53 6.19
N ALA A 432 -21.48 -14.48 7.13
CA ALA A 432 -20.70 -14.37 8.35
C ALA A 432 -19.18 -14.29 8.08
N TYR A 433 -18.69 -15.07 7.12
CA TYR A 433 -17.28 -15.08 6.75
C TYR A 433 -16.82 -13.76 6.12
N TYR A 434 -17.56 -13.24 5.15
CA TYR A 434 -17.20 -11.99 4.47
C TYR A 434 -17.46 -10.74 5.31
N ARG A 435 -18.35 -10.82 6.31
CA ARG A 435 -18.43 -9.79 7.36
C ARG A 435 -17.19 -9.84 8.27
N LEU A 436 -16.75 -11.03 8.67
CA LEU A 436 -15.57 -11.21 9.53
C LEU A 436 -14.26 -10.75 8.87
N ILE A 437 -14.11 -10.94 7.55
CA ILE A 437 -12.87 -10.50 6.87
C ILE A 437 -12.78 -9.00 6.72
N ASP A 438 -13.92 -8.31 6.65
CA ASP A 438 -14.02 -6.85 6.54
C ASP A 438 -13.43 -6.14 7.77
N GLU A 439 -13.55 -6.76 8.95
CA GLU A 439 -12.92 -6.33 10.22
C GLU A 439 -11.39 -6.14 10.13
N LEU A 440 -10.73 -6.67 9.10
CA LEU A 440 -9.28 -6.57 8.93
C LEU A 440 -8.86 -5.48 7.92
N PHE A 441 -9.78 -4.58 7.57
CA PHE A 441 -9.64 -3.53 6.55
C PHE A 441 -10.21 -2.19 7.01
#